data_AF-A0A3D4QSX5-F1
#
_entry.id   AF-A0A3D4QSX5-F1
#
_cell.length_a   1.000
_cell.length_b   1.000
_cell.length_c   1.000
_cell.angle_alpha   90.00
_cell.angle_beta   90.00
_cell.angle_gamma   90.00
#
_symmetry.space_group_name_H-M   'P 1'
#
loop_
_entity.id
_entity.type
_entity.pdbx_description
1 polymer ?
#
loop_
_entity_poly.entity_id
_entity_poly.type
_entity_poly.pdbx_seq_one_letter_code
_entity_poly.pdbx_strand_id
1 'polypeptide(L)' 'MSDTERKPYKVGYTTGVFDMFHIGHLNILRRAKEQCEFLIVGVSVDALVIEYKKKKPTIQFEDRVAI' A
#
# COMPACT_ATOMS: atom_id res chain seq x y z
N MET A 1 13.18 -6.86 30.87
CA MET A 1 12.29 -7.51 29.88
C MET A 1 11.39 -6.41 29.35
N SER A 2 11.70 -5.96 28.14
CA SER A 2 11.23 -4.69 27.57
C SER A 2 9.74 -4.71 27.25
N ASP A 3 9.05 -3.62 27.58
CA ASP A 3 7.76 -3.24 27.02
C ASP A 3 7.78 -3.52 25.51
N THR A 4 6.98 -4.48 25.05
CA THR A 4 6.72 -4.67 23.63
C THR A 4 6.15 -3.36 23.12
N GLU A 5 6.85 -2.65 22.22
CA GLU A 5 6.41 -1.38 21.63
C GLU A 5 4.93 -1.47 21.20
N ARG A 6 4.04 -0.91 22.03
CA ARG A 6 2.64 -0.79 21.66
C ARG A 6 2.56 0.23 20.55
N LYS A 7 2.28 -0.25 19.34
CA LYS A 7 2.04 0.63 18.20
C LYS A 7 0.79 1.46 18.45
N PRO A 8 0.74 2.73 17.98
CA PRO A 8 -0.36 3.63 18.27
C PRO A 8 -1.69 3.14 17.69
N TYR A 9 -1.66 2.36 16.61
CA TYR A 9 -2.86 1.84 15.95
C TYR A 9 -2.88 0.32 15.88
N LYS A 10 -4.05 -0.29 16.10
CA LYS A 10 -4.24 -1.73 15.86
C LYS A 10 -4.27 -2.05 14.37
N VAL A 11 -5.03 -1.27 13.60
CA VAL A 11 -5.19 -1.47 12.15
C VAL A 11 -4.90 -0.16 11.43
N GLY A 12 -3.96 -0.21 10.49
CA GLY A 12 -3.69 0.84 9.52
C GLY A 12 -4.28 0.49 8.16
N TYR A 13 -4.68 1.50 7.39
CA TYR A 13 -5.18 1.36 6.03
C TYR A 13 -4.51 2.37 5.12
N THR A 14 -4.06 1.92 3.96
CA THR A 14 -3.55 2.80 2.90
C THR A 14 -3.97 2.27 1.55
N THR A 15 -4.02 3.14 0.55
CA THR A 15 -4.42 2.79 -0.81
C THR A 15 -3.47 3.38 -1.82
N GLY A 16 -3.25 2.68 -2.93
CA GLY A 16 -2.43 3.17 -4.00
C GLY A 16 -2.63 2.40 -5.30
N VAL A 17 -2.00 2.90 -6.36
CA VAL A 17 -1.90 2.15 -7.62
C VAL A 17 -0.82 1.09 -7.52
N PHE A 18 0.31 1.42 -6.89
CA PHE A 18 1.47 0.53 -6.78
C PHE A 18 1.99 0.01 -8.13
N ASP A 19 1.78 0.78 -9.20
CA ASP A 19 2.35 0.49 -10.52
C ASP A 19 3.87 0.58 -10.49
N MET A 20 4.55 -0.29 -11.24
CA MET A 20 6.01 -0.36 -11.30
C MET A 20 6.66 -0.33 -9.90
N PHE A 21 6.22 -1.21 -8.99
CA PHE A 21 6.57 -1.13 -7.58
C PHE A 21 8.07 -0.96 -7.32
N HIS A 22 8.43 0.06 -6.53
CA HIS A 22 9.80 0.47 -6.28
C HIS A 22 9.99 0.92 -4.84
N ILE A 23 11.25 1.24 -4.46
CA ILE A 23 11.63 1.58 -3.08
C ILE A 23 10.80 2.71 -2.45
N GLY A 24 10.24 3.61 -3.26
CA GLY A 24 9.37 4.68 -2.79
C GLY A 24 8.08 4.14 -2.17
N HIS A 25 7.42 3.18 -2.83
CA HIS A 25 6.24 2.51 -2.30
C HIS A 25 6.59 1.70 -1.05
N LEU A 26 7.68 0.94 -1.09
CA LEU A 26 8.13 0.15 0.06
C LEU A 26 8.35 1.02 1.30
N ASN A 27 8.99 2.19 1.15
CA ASN A 27 9.24 3.09 2.26
C ASN A 27 7.94 3.65 2.86
N ILE A 28 6.93 3.93 2.05
CA ILE A 28 5.61 4.37 2.53
C ILE A 28 4.94 3.24 3.33
N LEU A 29 4.94 2.02 2.79
CA LEU A 29 4.34 0.86 3.47
C LEU A 29 5.06 0.52 4.78
N ARG A 30 6.40 0.60 4.81
CA ARG A 30 7.21 0.40 6.03
C ARG A 30 6.85 1.41 7.11
N ARG A 31 6.83 2.70 6.76
CA ARG A 31 6.45 3.76 7.72
C ARG A 31 5.01 3.60 8.20
N ALA A 32 4.08 3.25 7.32
CA ALA A 32 2.70 2.96 7.71
C ALA A 32 2.64 1.76 8.67
N LYS A 33 3.42 0.70 8.41
CA LYS A 33 3.50 -0.50 9.25
C LYS A 33 4.14 -0.23 10.60
N GLU A 34 5.10 0.69 10.72
CA GLU A 34 5.69 1.10 12.00
C GLU A 34 4.63 1.67 12.95
N GLN A 35 3.60 2.32 12.40
CA GLN A 35 2.51 2.92 13.18
C GLN A 35 1.38 1.94 13.55
N CYS A 36 1.31 0.74 12.95
CA CYS A 36 0.19 -0.18 13.17
C CYS A 36 0.54 -1.66 13.38
N GLU A 37 -0.25 -2.35 14.19
CA GLU A 37 -0.12 -3.81 14.41
C GLU A 37 -0.47 -4.61 13.16
N PHE A 38 -1.46 -4.17 12.38
CA PHE A 38 -1.88 -4.75 11.10
C PHE A 38 -2.05 -3.66 10.05
N LEU A 39 -1.50 -3.86 8.84
CA LEU A 39 -1.61 -2.88 7.74
C LEU A 39 -2.40 -3.51 6.59
N ILE A 40 -3.50 -2.87 6.21
CA ILE A 40 -4.29 -3.21 5.02
C ILE A 40 -3.88 -2.27 3.89
N VAL A 41 -3.54 -2.84 2.73
CA VAL A 41 -3.14 -2.08 1.55
C VAL A 41 -4.15 -2.33 0.43
N GLY A 42 -4.91 -1.31 0.07
CA GLY A 42 -5.83 -1.35 -1.07
C GLY A 42 -5.10 -1.03 -2.38
N VAL A 43 -5.15 -1.95 -3.34
CA VAL A 43 -4.61 -1.74 -4.69
C VAL A 43 -5.73 -1.29 -5.62
N SER A 44 -5.54 -0.16 -6.32
CA SER A 44 -6.54 0.39 -7.24
C SER A 44 -6.65 -0.46 -8.51
N VAL A 45 -7.86 -0.80 -8.93
CA VAL A 45 -8.14 -1.47 -10.21
C VAL A 45 -7.88 -0.53 -11.40
N ASP A 46 -7.52 -1.10 -12.56
CA ASP A 46 -7.17 -0.33 -13.76
C ASP A 46 -8.27 0.64 -14.19
N ALA A 47 -9.54 0.19 -14.13
CA ALA A 47 -10.70 1.02 -14.50
C ALA A 47 -10.76 2.32 -13.69
N LEU A 48 -10.54 2.22 -12.37
CA LEU A 48 -10.52 3.36 -11.47
C LEU A 48 -9.36 4.30 -11.84
N VAL A 49 -8.15 3.77 -12.03
CA VAL A 49 -6.97 4.58 -12.38
C VAL A 49 -7.16 5.33 -13.69
N ILE A 50 -7.75 4.69 -14.70
CA ILE A 50 -8.08 5.32 -15.96
C ILE A 50 -9.11 6.43 -15.76
N GLU A 51 -10.12 6.22 -14.92
CA GLU A 51 -11.16 7.20 -14.65
C GLU A 51 -10.60 8.50 -14.05
N TYR A 52 -9.83 8.40 -12.96
CA TYR A 52 -9.39 9.57 -12.17
C TYR A 52 -8.04 10.15 -12.60
N LYS A 53 -7.11 9.32 -13.11
CA LYS A 53 -5.77 9.78 -13.59
C LYS A 53 -5.67 9.92 -15.10
N LYS A 54 -6.68 9.48 -15.87
CA LYS A 54 -6.66 9.44 -17.35
C LYS A 54 -5.42 8.71 -17.90
N LYS A 55 -4.87 7.77 -17.14
CA LYS A 55 -3.68 7.00 -17.51
C LYS A 55 -3.87 5.54 -17.12
N LYS A 56 -3.49 4.64 -18.02
CA LYS A 56 -3.48 3.19 -17.73
C LYS A 56 -2.20 2.82 -16.96
N PRO A 57 -2.28 2.02 -15.88
CA PRO A 57 -1.11 1.40 -15.27
C PRO A 57 -0.30 0.58 -16.28
N THR A 58 1.01 0.52 -16.07
CA THR A 58 1.93 -0.27 -16.91
C THR A 58 1.80 -1.75 -16.60
N ILE A 59 1.73 -2.07 -15.30
CA ILE A 59 1.57 -3.42 -14.77
C ILE A 59 0.07 -3.71 -14.53
N GLN A 60 -0.39 -4.90 -14.91
CA GLN A 60 -1.79 -5.31 -14.75
C GLN A 60 -2.17 -5.39 -13.27
N PHE A 61 -3.45 -5.25 -12.98
CA PHE A 61 -3.96 -5.24 -11.61
C PHE A 61 -3.59 -6.50 -10.82
N GLU A 62 -3.69 -7.66 -11.46
CA GLU A 62 -3.41 -8.99 -10.91
C GLU A 62 -1.96 -9.10 -10.43
N ASP A 63 -1.02 -8.56 -11.21
CA ASP A 63 0.40 -8.54 -10.84
C ASP A 63 0.67 -7.53 -9.72
N ARG A 64 -0.03 -6.37 -9.71
CA ARG A 64 0.14 -5.32 -8.68
C ARG A 64 -0.40 -5.74 -7.32
N VAL A 65 -1.43 -6.59 -7.26
CA VAL A 65 -1.99 -7.10 -6.00
C VAL A 65 -1.22 -8.30 -5.44
N ALA A 66 -0.41 -8.96 -6.27
CA ALA A 66 0.41 -10.09 -5.86
C ALA A 66 1.74 -9.70 -5.16
N ILE A 67 2.09 -8.40 -5.19
CA ILE A 67 3.27 -7.81 -4.55
C ILE A 67 3.12 -7.80 -3.03
#